data_AF-A0A354XT65-F1
#
_entry.id   AF-A0A354XT65-F1
#
_cell.length_a   1.000
_cell.length_b   1.000
_cell.length_c   1.000
_cell.angle_alpha   90.00
_cell.angle_beta   90.00
_cell.angle_gamma   90.00
#
_symmetry.space_group_name_H-M   'P 1'
#
loop_
_entity.id
_entity.type
_entity.pdbx_description
1 polymer ?
#
loop_
_entity_poly.entity_id
_entity_poly.type
_entity_poly.pdbx_seq_one_letter_code
_entity_poly.pdbx_strand_id
1 'polypeptide(L)'
;MKKTIFTLFLASFFAFVSQAQQINNGVMNLNEFSRPNKRSNIVIPDVNGFKVLKCDFHMHTVFSDGDVWPTVRVQEAWREGLDAIAITDHMEYTPKKDDITPNNNRPYEIAKPSAQRQGITLVKGTEVTRQTPPGHFNALFIGDTDDYLTVNTNETDR
;
A
#
# COMPACT_ATOMS: atom_id res chain seq x y z
N MET A 1 -42.89 -27.11 -41.84
CA MET A 1 -41.58 -27.00 -42.53
C MET A 1 -41.02 -25.57 -42.51
N LYS A 2 -41.71 -24.56 -43.07
CA LYS A 2 -41.18 -23.16 -43.11
C LYS A 2 -40.88 -22.55 -41.73
N LYS A 3 -41.75 -22.76 -40.74
CA LYS A 3 -41.55 -22.26 -39.36
C LYS A 3 -40.35 -22.91 -38.67
N THR A 4 -40.18 -24.23 -38.84
CA THR A 4 -39.08 -25.01 -38.26
C THR A 4 -37.71 -24.62 -38.84
N ILE A 5 -37.66 -24.34 -40.15
CA ILE A 5 -36.46 -23.85 -40.82
C ILE A 5 -36.10 -22.44 -40.32
N PHE A 6 -37.11 -21.57 -40.13
CA PHE A 6 -36.89 -20.23 -39.60
C PHE A 6 -36.37 -20.24 -38.16
N THR A 7 -36.89 -21.09 -37.27
CA THR A 7 -36.36 -21.23 -35.91
C THR A 7 -34.93 -21.79 -35.90
N LEU A 8 -34.61 -22.74 -36.79
CA LEU A 8 -33.25 -23.27 -36.89
C LEU A 8 -32.26 -22.20 -37.36
N PHE A 9 -32.67 -21.37 -38.33
CA PHE A 9 -31.87 -20.25 -38.82
C PHE A 9 -31.65 -19.19 -37.73
N LEU A 10 -32.70 -18.87 -36.96
CA LEU A 10 -32.62 -17.90 -35.88
C LEU A 10 -31.72 -18.39 -34.73
N ALA A 11 -31.80 -19.68 -34.38
CA ALA A 11 -30.94 -20.29 -33.37
C ALA A 11 -29.46 -20.35 -33.82
N SER A 12 -29.22 -20.67 -35.10
CA SER A 12 -27.87 -20.66 -35.69
C SER A 12 -27.29 -19.25 -35.74
N PHE A 13 -28.11 -18.25 -36.09
CA PHE A 13 -27.70 -16.85 -36.08
C PHE A 13 -27.35 -16.36 -34.66
N PHE A 14 -28.13 -16.75 -33.65
CA PHE A 14 -27.85 -16.43 -32.25
C PHE A 14 -26.54 -17.05 -31.73
N ALA A 15 -26.24 -18.29 -32.12
CA ALA A 15 -24.98 -18.94 -31.78
C ALA A 15 -23.79 -18.24 -32.44
N PHE A 16 -23.94 -17.77 -33.68
CA PHE A 16 -22.91 -17.03 -34.41
C PHE A 16 -22.62 -15.66 -33.78
N VAL A 17 -23.65 -14.91 -33.37
CA VAL A 17 -23.49 -13.63 -32.67
C VAL A 17 -22.85 -13.82 -31.30
N SER A 18 -23.16 -14.91 -30.60
CA SER A 18 -22.55 -15.22 -29.30
C SER A 18 -21.05 -15.58 -29.42
N GLN A 19 -20.62 -16.22 -30.51
CA GLN A 19 -19.19 -16.44 -30.77
C GLN A 19 -18.46 -15.20 -31.30
N ALA A 20 -19.16 -14.31 -32.02
CA ALA A 20 -18.61 -13.02 -32.45
C ALA A 20 -18.38 -12.03 -31.28
N GLN A 21 -18.96 -12.30 -30.11
CA GLN A 21 -18.69 -11.59 -28.86
C GLN A 21 -17.48 -12.16 -28.09
N GLN A 22 -16.50 -12.78 -28.76
CA GLN A 22 -15.22 -13.06 -28.09
C GLN A 22 -14.60 -11.75 -27.60
N ILE A 23 -14.58 -11.65 -26.27
CA ILE A 23 -14.18 -10.50 -25.47
C ILE A 23 -12.67 -10.30 -25.64
N ASN A 24 -12.29 -9.54 -26.66
CA ASN A 24 -11.16 -8.62 -26.58
C ASN A 24 -11.31 -7.61 -27.71
N ASN A 25 -11.89 -6.45 -27.38
CA ASN A 25 -12.12 -5.30 -28.24
C ASN A 25 -10.82 -4.74 -28.87
N GLY A 26 -10.15 -5.49 -29.75
CA GLY A 26 -8.90 -5.07 -30.38
C GLY A 26 -7.72 -4.83 -29.43
N VAL A 27 -7.86 -5.15 -28.13
CA VAL A 27 -6.79 -4.96 -27.15
C VAL A 27 -5.83 -6.13 -27.23
N MET A 28 -4.64 -5.89 -27.77
CA MET A 28 -3.53 -6.83 -27.69
C MET A 28 -3.01 -6.87 -26.24
N ASN A 29 -3.11 -8.03 -25.60
CA ASN A 29 -2.47 -8.27 -24.31
C ASN A 29 -1.02 -8.69 -24.55
N LEU A 30 -0.08 -7.82 -24.17
CA LEU A 30 1.35 -8.06 -24.31
C LEU A 30 1.91 -8.54 -22.96
N ASN A 31 1.91 -9.85 -22.75
CA ASN A 31 2.38 -10.46 -21.51
C ASN A 31 3.86 -10.17 -21.22
N GLU A 32 4.64 -9.83 -22.23
CA GLU A 32 6.06 -9.47 -22.12
C GLU A 32 6.28 -8.17 -21.34
N PHE A 33 5.29 -7.28 -21.29
CA PHE A 33 5.31 -6.08 -20.45
C PHE A 33 4.66 -6.30 -19.07
N SER A 34 4.07 -7.46 -18.83
CA SER A 34 3.56 -7.82 -17.51
C SER A 34 4.75 -8.06 -16.59
N ARG A 35 4.90 -7.20 -15.57
CA ARG A 35 5.87 -7.45 -14.50
C ARG A 35 5.21 -8.42 -13.52
N PRO A 36 5.62 -9.71 -13.45
CA PRO A 36 5.05 -10.61 -12.47
C PRO A 36 5.36 -10.08 -11.06
N ASN A 37 4.34 -9.97 -10.22
CA ASN A 37 4.52 -9.66 -8.81
C ASN A 37 5.24 -10.84 -8.15
N LYS A 38 6.57 -10.72 -8.01
CA LYS A 38 7.41 -11.73 -7.35
C LYS A 38 7.83 -11.21 -5.98
N ARG A 39 7.47 -11.96 -4.95
CA ARG A 39 7.99 -11.77 -3.60
C ARG A 39 9.38 -12.41 -3.49
N SER A 40 10.35 -11.64 -3.03
CA SER A 40 11.62 -12.14 -2.54
C SER A 40 11.39 -12.75 -1.16
N ASN A 41 11.82 -13.98 -0.95
CA ASN A 41 11.72 -14.63 0.35
C ASN A 41 13.05 -14.51 1.07
N ILE A 42 13.08 -13.74 2.16
CA ILE A 42 14.20 -13.71 3.08
C ILE A 42 14.02 -14.88 4.06
N VAL A 43 14.91 -15.88 3.97
CA VAL A 43 14.89 -17.07 4.83
C VAL A 43 15.92 -16.89 5.93
N ILE A 44 15.44 -16.63 7.15
CA ILE A 44 16.25 -16.62 8.37
C ILE A 44 15.70 -17.74 9.26
N PRO A 45 16.56 -18.60 9.84
CA PRO A 45 16.10 -19.67 10.71
C PRO A 45 15.44 -19.10 11.97
N ASP A 46 14.44 -19.82 12.47
CA ASP A 46 13.85 -19.56 13.79
C ASP A 46 14.91 -19.81 14.89
N VAL A 47 14.89 -19.01 15.95
CA VAL A 47 15.95 -19.00 16.99
C VAL A 47 15.33 -19.21 18.36
N ASN A 48 15.86 -20.15 19.16
CA ASN A 48 15.42 -20.40 20.54
C ASN A 48 13.91 -20.60 20.72
N GLY A 49 13.24 -21.21 19.72
CA GLY A 49 11.78 -21.38 19.72
C GLY A 49 10.97 -20.15 19.29
N PHE A 50 11.64 -19.07 18.86
CA PHE A 50 11.00 -17.85 18.35
C PHE A 50 11.05 -17.78 16.83
N LYS A 51 9.97 -17.24 16.25
CA LYS A 51 9.87 -16.89 14.83
C LYS A 51 10.69 -15.62 14.56
N VAL A 52 11.59 -15.64 13.57
CA VAL A 52 12.27 -14.41 13.15
C VAL A 52 11.41 -13.66 12.15
N LEU A 53 11.07 -12.41 12.47
CA LEU A 53 10.34 -11.50 11.60
C LEU A 53 11.27 -10.42 11.05
N LYS A 54 11.12 -10.10 9.76
CA LYS A 54 11.87 -9.07 9.05
C LYS A 54 10.99 -7.84 8.99
N CYS A 55 11.46 -6.74 9.57
CA CYS A 55 10.64 -5.57 9.78
C CYS A 55 11.38 -4.30 9.37
N ASP A 56 10.62 -3.30 8.94
CA ASP A 56 11.10 -1.93 8.79
C ASP A 56 10.17 -0.98 9.53
N PHE A 57 10.69 -0.32 10.56
CA PHE A 57 9.91 0.52 11.46
C PHE A 57 10.16 2.01 11.28
N HIS A 58 10.78 2.41 10.17
CA HIS A 58 10.99 3.83 9.87
C HIS A 58 10.91 4.10 8.36
N MET A 59 9.78 4.64 7.91
CA MET A 59 9.62 5.04 6.52
C MET A 59 8.61 6.17 6.34
N HIS A 60 8.81 6.92 5.26
CA HIS A 60 8.03 8.11 4.93
C HIS A 60 7.26 7.95 3.63
N THR A 61 6.20 8.74 3.50
CA THR A 61 5.33 8.87 2.34
C THR A 61 5.16 10.33 1.96
N VAL A 62 4.44 10.60 0.88
CA VAL A 62 4.11 11.96 0.44
C VAL A 62 3.34 12.80 1.45
N PHE A 63 2.80 12.19 2.52
CA PHE A 63 2.12 12.93 3.59
C PHE A 63 3.08 13.64 4.55
N SER A 64 4.37 13.29 4.55
CA SER A 64 5.42 14.10 5.15
C SER A 64 6.44 14.53 4.08
N ASP A 65 7.64 13.97 4.10
CA ASP A 65 8.74 14.31 3.22
C ASP A 65 9.11 13.19 2.23
N GLY A 66 8.59 11.99 2.39
CA GLY A 66 8.80 10.86 1.47
C GLY A 66 8.14 11.06 0.10
N ASP A 67 8.59 10.34 -0.93
CA ASP A 67 8.18 10.62 -2.33
C ASP A 67 7.14 9.65 -2.91
N VAL A 68 6.66 8.70 -2.12
CA VAL A 68 5.75 7.64 -2.60
C VAL A 68 4.42 7.62 -1.87
N TRP A 69 3.37 7.17 -2.56
CA TRP A 69 2.05 6.97 -1.96
C TRP A 69 2.11 5.84 -0.90
N PRO A 70 1.33 5.89 0.20
CA PRO A 70 1.43 4.92 1.29
C PRO A 70 1.31 3.44 0.87
N THR A 71 0.53 3.14 -0.17
CA THR A 71 0.40 1.76 -0.67
C THR A 71 1.67 1.22 -1.31
N VAL A 72 2.56 2.09 -1.80
CA VAL A 72 3.85 1.69 -2.40
C VAL A 72 4.74 1.08 -1.33
N ARG A 73 4.77 1.65 -0.11
CA ARG A 73 5.53 1.07 1.02
C ARG A 73 5.10 -0.36 1.34
N VAL A 74 3.80 -0.64 1.26
CA VAL A 74 3.29 -2.01 1.42
C VAL A 74 3.77 -2.93 0.30
N GLN A 75 3.76 -2.45 -0.95
CA GLN A 75 4.22 -3.22 -2.11
C GLN A 75 5.71 -3.52 -2.03
N GLU A 76 6.52 -2.54 -1.61
CA GLU A 76 7.96 -2.70 -1.36
C GLU A 76 8.20 -3.77 -0.30
N ALA A 77 7.56 -3.63 0.87
CA ALA A 77 7.65 -4.58 1.97
C ALA A 77 7.31 -6.02 1.53
N TRP A 78 6.19 -6.18 0.81
CA TRP A 78 5.80 -7.49 0.30
C TRP A 78 6.79 -8.03 -0.73
N ARG A 79 7.22 -7.19 -1.69
CA ARG A 79 8.17 -7.60 -2.74
C ARG A 79 9.53 -7.98 -2.16
N GLU A 80 9.96 -7.33 -1.11
CA GLU A 80 11.29 -7.53 -0.50
C GLU A 80 11.29 -8.62 0.58
N GLY A 81 10.12 -9.10 0.97
CA GLY A 81 10.00 -10.24 1.89
C GLY A 81 9.89 -9.86 3.35
N LEU A 82 9.57 -8.60 3.67
CA LEU A 82 9.28 -8.15 5.03
C LEU A 82 7.96 -8.74 5.53
N ASP A 83 7.84 -8.85 6.85
CA ASP A 83 6.67 -9.39 7.55
C ASP A 83 5.85 -8.28 8.22
N ALA A 84 6.52 -7.20 8.65
CA ALA A 84 5.87 -6.05 9.26
C ALA A 84 6.53 -4.73 8.85
N ILE A 85 5.74 -3.67 8.79
CA ILE A 85 6.24 -2.31 8.60
C ILE A 85 5.52 -1.30 9.50
N ALA A 86 6.15 -0.17 9.74
CA ALA A 86 5.50 1.03 10.28
C ALA A 86 5.74 2.22 9.33
N ILE A 87 4.66 2.86 8.89
CA ILE A 87 4.77 4.16 8.21
C ILE A 87 4.83 5.21 9.32
N THR A 88 5.95 5.90 9.42
CA THR A 88 6.29 6.84 10.49
C THR A 88 6.54 8.22 9.91
N ASP A 89 5.56 8.72 9.13
CA ASP A 89 5.59 10.08 8.62
C ASP A 89 5.80 11.08 9.78
N HIS A 90 6.53 12.17 9.48
CA HIS A 90 6.82 13.23 10.44
C HIS A 90 5.55 13.89 10.97
N MET A 91 5.50 14.12 12.28
CA MET A 91 4.39 14.82 12.93
C MET A 91 4.41 16.33 12.66
N GLU A 92 5.60 16.93 12.64
CA GLU A 92 5.81 18.39 12.58
C GLU A 92 6.25 18.88 11.19
N TYR A 93 6.62 17.98 10.29
CA TYR A 93 7.25 18.33 9.01
C TYR A 93 6.47 17.79 7.80
N THR A 94 5.73 18.69 7.14
CA THR A 94 4.90 18.40 5.97
C THR A 94 5.23 19.35 4.81
N PRO A 95 6.41 19.22 4.17
CA PRO A 95 6.85 20.13 3.12
C PRO A 95 5.93 20.17 1.88
N LYS A 96 5.16 19.10 1.65
CA LYS A 96 4.23 18.94 0.52
C LYS A 96 2.81 19.42 0.84
N LYS A 97 2.62 20.18 1.94
CA LYS A 97 1.30 20.61 2.44
C LYS A 97 0.47 21.47 1.47
N ASP A 98 1.13 22.14 0.53
CA ASP A 98 0.45 22.97 -0.47
C ASP A 98 -0.29 22.11 -1.51
N ASP A 99 0.15 20.87 -1.70
CA ASP A 99 -0.44 19.89 -2.63
C ASP A 99 -1.20 18.77 -1.91
N ILE A 100 -0.82 18.44 -0.67
CA ILE A 100 -1.35 17.31 0.11
C ILE A 100 -1.77 17.80 1.49
N THR A 101 -3.06 17.73 1.82
CA THR A 101 -3.56 18.11 3.14
C THR A 101 -2.84 17.33 4.26
N PRO A 102 -2.17 18.01 5.20
CA PRO A 102 -1.53 17.37 6.34
C PRO A 102 -2.53 16.54 7.16
N ASN A 103 -2.23 15.26 7.36
CA ASN A 103 -3.01 14.37 8.22
C ASN A 103 -2.14 13.17 8.63
N ASN A 104 -1.82 13.07 9.92
CA ASN A 104 -0.86 12.09 10.45
C ASN A 104 -1.45 10.68 10.58
N ASN A 105 -2.78 10.55 10.57
CA ASN A 105 -3.47 9.26 10.58
C ASN A 105 -3.63 8.68 9.18
N ARG A 106 -3.68 9.55 8.17
CA ARG A 106 -4.10 9.21 6.80
C ARG A 106 -3.20 8.20 6.09
N PRO A 107 -1.86 8.24 6.20
CA PRO A 107 -0.98 7.26 5.58
C PRO A 107 -1.30 5.83 6.01
N TYR A 108 -1.49 5.64 7.33
CA TYR A 108 -1.85 4.35 7.91
C TYR A 108 -3.19 3.85 7.39
N GLU A 109 -4.22 4.70 7.37
CA GLU A 109 -5.55 4.36 6.86
C GLU A 109 -5.54 3.91 5.40
N ILE A 110 -4.79 4.64 4.56
CA ILE A 110 -4.64 4.32 3.13
C ILE A 110 -3.92 2.99 2.93
N ALA A 111 -2.85 2.75 3.69
CA ALA A 111 -2.03 1.54 3.57
C ALA A 111 -2.72 0.29 4.14
N LYS A 112 -3.56 0.43 5.17
CA LYS A 112 -4.14 -0.69 5.94
C LYS A 112 -4.86 -1.74 5.07
N PRO A 113 -5.79 -1.39 4.14
CA PRO A 113 -6.42 -2.40 3.28
C PRO A 113 -5.42 -3.12 2.37
N SER A 114 -4.38 -2.43 1.89
CA SER A 114 -3.33 -3.02 1.07
C SER A 114 -2.48 -4.01 1.87
N ALA A 115 -2.10 -3.63 3.09
CA ALA A 115 -1.31 -4.47 3.99
C ALA A 115 -2.05 -5.75 4.38
N GLN A 116 -3.34 -5.64 4.70
CA GLN A 116 -4.21 -6.78 4.98
C GLN A 116 -4.29 -7.76 3.80
N ARG A 117 -4.47 -7.25 2.57
CA ARG A 117 -4.52 -8.11 1.37
C ARG A 117 -3.19 -8.82 1.08
N GLN A 118 -2.07 -8.18 1.40
CA GLN A 118 -0.73 -8.71 1.14
C GLN A 118 -0.16 -9.55 2.30
N GLY A 119 -0.87 -9.64 3.43
CA GLY A 119 -0.41 -10.34 4.61
C GLY A 119 0.80 -9.66 5.27
N ILE A 120 0.87 -8.33 5.19
CA ILE A 120 1.88 -7.51 5.87
C ILE A 120 1.28 -6.95 7.15
N THR A 121 1.99 -7.10 8.26
CA THR A 121 1.60 -6.46 9.53
C THR A 121 1.93 -4.97 9.45
N LEU A 122 0.91 -4.12 9.41
CA LEU A 122 1.08 -2.67 9.43
C LEU A 122 0.90 -2.15 10.87
N VAL A 123 1.99 -1.66 11.45
CA VAL A 123 2.01 -1.01 12.76
C VAL A 123 1.74 0.48 12.57
N LYS A 124 0.80 1.04 13.35
CA LYS A 124 0.58 2.48 13.37
C LYS A 124 1.73 3.16 14.11
N GLY A 125 2.32 4.18 13.51
CA GLY A 125 3.40 4.95 14.10
C GLY A 125 3.53 6.35 13.50
N THR A 126 4.45 7.13 14.06
CA THR A 126 4.82 8.47 13.59
C THR A 126 6.24 8.78 14.05
N GLU A 127 6.91 9.69 13.35
CA GLU A 127 8.16 10.27 13.81
C GLU A 127 7.88 11.61 14.49
N VAL A 128 8.27 11.73 15.76
CA VAL A 128 8.34 12.98 16.50
C VAL A 128 9.68 13.64 16.17
N THR A 129 9.63 14.76 15.46
CA THR A 129 10.78 15.44 14.88
C THR A 129 10.98 16.80 15.52
N ARG A 130 11.98 16.87 16.41
CA ARG A 130 12.32 18.04 17.23
C ARG A 130 13.72 18.54 16.96
N GLN A 131 14.04 19.74 17.44
CA GLN A 131 15.45 20.16 17.48
C GLN A 131 16.24 19.22 18.40
N THR A 132 17.56 19.23 18.23
CA THR A 132 18.45 18.50 19.14
C THR A 132 18.90 19.42 20.27
N PRO A 133 18.70 19.06 21.55
CA PRO A 133 17.94 17.91 22.07
C PRO A 133 16.41 18.15 22.08
N PRO A 134 15.55 17.10 22.07
CA PRO A 134 15.91 15.68 22.19
C PRO A 134 16.23 14.99 20.85
N GLY A 135 15.95 15.62 19.70
CA GLY A 135 16.15 15.03 18.38
C GLY A 135 14.91 14.29 17.86
N HIS A 136 15.11 13.17 17.19
CA HIS A 136 14.06 12.47 16.44
C HIS A 136 13.75 11.12 17.08
N PHE A 137 12.47 10.81 17.27
CA PHE A 137 12.02 9.56 17.87
C PHE A 137 10.80 8.99 17.16
N ASN A 138 10.80 7.68 16.92
CA ASN A 138 9.61 7.00 16.40
C ASN A 138 8.74 6.51 17.55
N ALA A 139 7.46 6.86 17.51
CA ALA A 139 6.45 6.28 18.35
C ALA A 139 5.70 5.21 17.54
N LEU A 140 5.75 3.95 18.01
CA LEU A 140 5.11 2.80 17.38
C LEU A 140 3.97 2.26 18.25
N PHE A 141 3.04 1.53 17.64
CA PHE A 141 1.84 0.99 18.30
C PHE A 141 0.96 2.08 18.94
N ILE A 142 0.94 3.26 18.32
CA ILE A 142 0.20 4.41 18.81
C ILE A 142 -1.29 4.33 18.45
N GLY A 143 -2.10 5.06 19.24
CA GLY A 143 -3.52 5.28 18.98
C GLY A 143 -3.75 6.39 17.97
N ASP A 144 -4.79 7.19 18.18
CA ASP A 144 -4.99 8.43 17.41
C ASP A 144 -3.88 9.45 17.70
N THR A 145 -3.63 10.35 16.75
CA THR A 145 -2.59 11.39 16.83
C THR A 145 -3.16 12.80 17.00
N ASP A 146 -4.48 12.93 17.18
CA ASP A 146 -5.15 14.24 17.34
C ASP A 146 -4.58 15.06 18.50
N ASP A 147 -4.13 14.42 19.57
CA ASP A 147 -3.55 15.06 20.76
C ASP A 147 -2.04 15.34 20.64
N TYR A 148 -1.42 15.02 19.49
CA TYR A 148 0.02 15.12 19.33
C TYR A 148 0.41 16.54 18.89
N LEU A 149 1.56 17.00 19.37
CA LEU A 149 2.10 18.31 18.98
C LEU A 149 2.63 18.27 17.55
N THR A 150 2.10 19.12 16.67
CA THR A 150 2.46 19.20 15.24
C THR A 150 3.38 20.37 14.89
N VAL A 151 3.93 21.03 15.90
CA VAL A 151 4.85 22.17 15.73
C VAL A 151 6.22 21.82 16.30
N ASN A 152 7.28 22.17 15.58
CA ASN A 152 8.67 22.02 16.01
C ASN A 152 9.17 23.39 16.48
N THR A 153 9.12 23.65 17.79
CA THR A 153 9.60 24.88 18.42
C THR A 153 10.41 24.56 19.68
N ASN A 154 11.38 25.42 20.03
CA ASN A 154 12.23 25.24 21.22
C ASN A 154 11.44 25.08 22.53
N GLU A 155 10.22 25.61 22.62
CA GLU A 155 9.37 25.48 23.82
C GLU A 155 8.85 24.06 24.04
N THR A 156 8.73 23.31 22.94
CA THR A 156 8.23 21.94 22.90
C THR A 156 9.33 20.88 22.96
N ASP A 157 10.59 21.30 23.01
CA ASP A 157 11.77 20.42 23.03
C ASP A 157 12.22 20.04 24.47
N ARG A 158 11.27 19.95 25.40
CA ARG A 158 11.52 19.67 26.83
C ARG A 158 11.43 18.20 27.19
#